data_AF-A0A534UMX5-F1
#
_entry.id   AF-A0A534UMX5-F1
#
_cell.length_a   1.000
_cell.length_b   1.000
_cell.length_c   1.000
_cell.angle_alpha   90.00
_cell.angle_beta   90.00
_cell.angle_gamma   90.00
#
_symmetry.space_group_name_H-M   'P 1'
#
loop_
_entity.id
_entity.type
_entity.pdbx_description
1 polymer ?
#
loop_
_entity_poly.entity_id
_entity_poly.type
_entity_poly.pdbx_seq_one_letter_code
_entity_poly.pdbx_strand_id
1 'polypeptide(L)'
;MNFVDLTMPLNHRWMPDEGLPTAIKFFLGPKDHQEKGMVVGSDSGTSLALPSLFAEFRKTTRLDQVPVEKLFLRPAVVAHINKGDGQEISKSDVEKAFTDARPAKADAFLIITGWGD
;
A
#
# COMPACT_ATOMS: atom_id res chain seq x y z
N MET A 1 9.63 20.90 -9.98
CA MET A 1 8.81 19.68 -9.70
C MET A 1 9.25 19.18 -8.36
N ASN A 2 8.34 19.06 -7.39
CA ASN A 2 8.65 18.57 -6.05
C ASN A 2 8.26 17.10 -5.98
N PHE A 3 9.17 16.27 -5.49
CA PHE A 3 8.91 14.86 -5.22
C PHE A 3 8.57 14.71 -3.74
N VAL A 4 7.47 14.03 -3.45
CA VAL A 4 7.05 13.68 -2.10
C VAL A 4 7.20 12.17 -1.97
N ASP A 5 7.95 11.71 -0.97
CA ASP A 5 8.06 10.29 -0.67
C ASP A 5 6.82 9.84 0.11
N LEU A 6 6.16 8.80 -0.41
CA LEU A 6 4.96 8.18 0.20
C LEU A 6 5.29 6.78 0.75
N THR A 7 6.58 6.46 0.88
CA THR A 7 7.06 5.14 1.28
C THR A 7 7.49 5.17 2.74
N MET A 8 6.98 4.23 3.54
CA MET A 8 7.52 4.00 4.86
C MET A 8 8.84 3.21 4.78
N PRO A 9 9.85 3.53 5.60
CA PRO A 9 11.10 2.79 5.59
C PRO A 9 10.87 1.34 6.05
N LEU A 10 11.47 0.38 5.33
CA LEU A 10 11.44 -1.03 5.73
C LEU A 10 12.26 -1.22 7.02
N ASN A 11 11.57 -1.42 8.15
CA ASN A 11 12.15 -1.51 9.47
C ASN A 11 11.20 -2.30 10.41
N HIS A 12 11.75 -3.08 11.33
CA HIS A 12 11.02 -3.78 12.40
C HIS A 12 10.04 -2.90 13.18
N ARG A 13 10.29 -1.58 13.32
CA ARG A 13 9.38 -0.64 13.98
C ARG A 13 8.05 -0.48 13.24
N TRP A 14 8.07 -0.54 11.92
CA TRP A 14 6.91 -0.28 11.05
C TRP A 14 6.33 -1.57 10.45
N MET A 15 6.93 -2.71 10.78
CA MET A 15 6.50 -4.05 10.41
C MET A 15 6.44 -4.92 11.66
N PRO A 16 5.50 -4.66 12.59
CA PRO A 16 5.40 -5.43 13.82
C PRO A 16 5.01 -6.88 13.50
N ASP A 17 5.93 -7.81 13.74
CA ASP A 17 5.74 -9.26 13.55
C ASP A 17 4.68 -9.88 14.50
N GLU A 18 4.12 -9.10 15.43
CA GLU A 18 3.36 -9.60 16.58
C GLU A 18 1.83 -9.51 16.45
N GLY A 19 1.29 -8.81 15.45
CA GLY A 19 -0.14 -8.50 15.40
C GLY A 19 -0.99 -9.32 14.43
N LEU A 20 -0.44 -9.71 13.28
CA LEU A 20 -1.17 -10.41 12.21
C LEU A 20 -0.24 -11.46 11.58
N PRO A 21 -0.69 -12.71 11.37
CA PRO A 21 0.12 -13.72 10.70
C PRO A 21 0.31 -13.33 9.23
N THR A 22 1.43 -12.66 8.91
CA THR A 22 1.89 -12.54 7.54
C THR A 22 2.43 -13.91 7.10
N ALA A 23 2.32 -14.22 5.80
CA ALA A 23 2.85 -15.49 5.28
C ALA A 23 4.39 -15.56 5.39
N ILE A 24 5.06 -14.41 5.49
CA ILE A 24 6.51 -14.25 5.56
C ILE A 24 6.83 -13.12 6.54
N LYS A 25 7.69 -13.39 7.53
CA LYS A 25 8.20 -12.38 8.47
C LYS A 25 9.28 -11.53 7.82
N PHE A 26 9.30 -10.23 8.11
CA PHE A 26 10.37 -9.36 7.65
C PHE A 26 11.66 -9.69 8.39
N PHE A 27 12.71 -10.00 7.65
CA PHE A 27 14.04 -10.24 8.21
C PHE A 27 15.06 -9.39 7.48
N LEU A 28 15.83 -8.61 8.25
CA LEU A 28 16.98 -7.90 7.76
C LEU A 28 18.24 -8.54 8.36
N GLY A 29 19.18 -8.95 7.51
CA GLY A 29 20.49 -9.39 7.97
C GLY A 29 21.15 -8.32 8.88
N PRO A 30 21.93 -8.72 9.89
CA PRO A 30 22.66 -7.78 10.73
C PRO A 30 23.48 -6.80 9.87
N LYS A 31 23.66 -5.57 10.36
CA LYS A 31 24.34 -4.49 9.63
C LYS A 31 25.72 -4.88 9.08
N ASP A 32 26.45 -5.74 9.80
CA ASP A 32 27.80 -6.20 9.47
C ASP A 32 27.82 -7.51 8.65
N HIS A 33 26.65 -8.02 8.27
CA HIS A 33 26.45 -9.28 7.56
C HIS A 33 25.54 -9.09 6.33
N GLN A 34 25.91 -8.17 5.44
CA GLN A 34 25.13 -7.84 4.23
C GLN A 34 24.90 -9.05 3.31
N GLU A 35 25.78 -10.05 3.36
CA GLU A 35 25.64 -11.32 2.64
C GLU A 35 24.39 -12.11 3.06
N LYS A 36 23.86 -11.86 4.26
CA LYS A 36 22.64 -12.53 4.75
C LYS A 36 21.36 -11.97 4.12
N GLY A 37 21.46 -10.84 3.40
CA GLY A 37 20.38 -10.27 2.60
C GLY A 37 19.16 -9.85 3.42
N MET A 38 18.01 -9.83 2.74
CA MET A 38 16.73 -9.45 3.29
C MET A 38 15.67 -10.46 2.85
N VAL A 39 14.79 -10.84 3.76
CA VAL A 39 13.57 -11.59 3.45
C VAL A 39 12.38 -10.66 3.70
N VAL A 40 11.56 -10.48 2.67
CA VAL A 40 10.41 -9.59 2.70
C VAL A 40 9.24 -10.26 1.99
N GLY A 41 8.05 -10.19 2.59
CA GLY A 41 6.83 -10.65 1.94
C GLY A 41 6.40 -9.68 0.84
N SER A 42 5.66 -10.16 -0.15
CA SER A 42 5.14 -9.31 -1.24
C SER A 42 4.15 -8.24 -0.76
N ASP A 43 3.60 -8.41 0.44
CA ASP A 43 2.62 -7.55 1.11
C ASP A 43 3.22 -6.76 2.28
N SER A 44 4.53 -6.83 2.52
CA SER A 44 5.19 -6.15 3.63
C SER A 44 5.43 -4.66 3.35
N GLY A 45 5.10 -3.81 4.32
CA GLY A 45 5.30 -2.36 4.24
C GLY A 45 4.44 -1.67 3.19
N THR A 46 4.92 -0.54 2.65
CA THR A 46 4.31 0.12 1.49
C THR A 46 4.48 -0.79 0.26
N SER A 47 3.39 -1.46 -0.14
CA SER A 47 3.42 -2.52 -1.16
C SER A 47 2.36 -2.30 -2.25
N LEU A 48 2.57 -2.92 -3.42
CA LEU A 48 1.61 -2.91 -4.52
C LEU A 48 0.80 -4.21 -4.51
N ALA A 49 -0.48 -4.11 -4.15
CA ALA A 49 -1.39 -5.23 -4.22
C ALA A 49 -2.01 -5.39 -5.61
N LEU A 50 -1.93 -6.60 -6.17
CA LEU A 50 -2.60 -6.96 -7.42
C LEU A 50 -3.75 -7.93 -7.14
N PRO A 51 -4.80 -7.97 -7.98
CA PRO A 51 -5.92 -8.91 -7.80
C PRO A 51 -5.44 -10.36 -7.68
N SER A 52 -4.35 -10.73 -8.36
CA SER A 52 -3.76 -12.08 -8.33
C SER A 52 -3.38 -12.58 -6.92
N LEU A 53 -3.28 -11.69 -5.92
CA LEU A 53 -3.06 -12.05 -4.52
C LEU A 53 -4.25 -12.80 -3.91
N PHE A 54 -5.47 -12.51 -4.36
CA PHE A 54 -6.68 -13.15 -3.84
C PHE A 54 -6.95 -14.48 -4.53
N ALA A 55 -7.39 -15.49 -3.77
CA ALA A 55 -7.60 -16.85 -4.26
C ALA A 55 -8.54 -16.91 -5.47
N GLU A 56 -9.64 -16.14 -5.43
CA GLU A 56 -10.64 -16.03 -6.50
C GLU A 56 -10.07 -15.44 -7.80
N PHE A 57 -9.05 -14.59 -7.71
CA PHE A 57 -8.48 -13.84 -8.82
C PHE A 57 -7.06 -14.29 -9.19
N ARG A 58 -6.60 -15.45 -8.72
CA ARG A 58 -5.23 -15.97 -8.96
C ARG A 58 -4.80 -16.06 -10.43
N LYS A 59 -5.76 -16.18 -11.36
CA LYS A 59 -5.51 -16.28 -12.81
C LYS A 59 -5.44 -14.91 -13.51
N THR A 60 -5.57 -13.82 -12.77
CA THR A 60 -5.41 -12.45 -13.29
C THR A 60 -3.92 -12.08 -13.45
N THR A 61 -3.67 -10.90 -14.01
CA THR A 61 -2.33 -10.37 -14.30
C THR A 61 -1.45 -10.34 -13.04
N ARG A 62 -0.24 -10.89 -13.17
CA ARG A 62 0.83 -10.82 -12.16
C ARG A 62 1.73 -9.60 -12.38
N LEU A 63 2.54 -9.25 -11.38
CA LEU A 63 3.38 -8.05 -11.43
C LEU A 63 4.34 -8.03 -12.61
N ASP A 64 4.98 -9.17 -12.88
CA ASP A 64 5.90 -9.38 -14.01
C ASP A 64 5.22 -9.27 -15.39
N GLN A 65 3.88 -9.25 -15.41
CA GLN A 65 3.06 -9.14 -16.61
C GLN A 65 2.42 -7.75 -16.76
N VAL A 66 2.57 -6.86 -15.76
CA VAL A 66 2.03 -5.50 -15.83
C VAL A 66 2.90 -4.68 -16.79
N PRO A 67 2.31 -4.10 -17.86
CA PRO A 67 3.05 -3.18 -18.73
C PRO A 67 3.60 -2.01 -17.91
N VAL A 68 4.87 -1.66 -18.14
CA VAL A 68 5.58 -0.65 -17.33
C VAL A 68 4.88 0.72 -17.38
N GLU A 69 4.21 1.03 -18.49
CA GLU A 69 3.41 2.25 -18.72
C GLU A 69 2.29 2.38 -17.69
N LYS A 70 1.80 1.25 -17.16
CA LYS A 70 0.77 1.23 -16.12
C LYS A 70 1.31 1.47 -14.72
N LEU A 71 2.65 1.42 -14.52
CA LEU A 71 3.35 1.68 -13.26
C LEU A 71 3.83 3.13 -13.13
N PHE A 72 3.86 3.89 -14.23
CA PHE A 72 4.19 5.32 -14.19
C PHE A 72 3.01 6.19 -13.72
N LEU A 73 3.35 7.44 -13.40
CA LEU A 73 2.48 8.49 -12.85
C LEU A 73 1.10 8.50 -13.49
N ARG A 74 0.13 7.92 -12.79
CA ARG A 74 -1.28 8.20 -13.05
C ARG A 74 -1.64 9.49 -12.33
N PRO A 75 -2.52 10.34 -12.88
CA PRO A 75 -3.16 11.37 -12.10
C PRO A 75 -3.72 10.73 -10.83
N ALA A 76 -3.44 11.36 -9.70
CA ALA A 76 -3.93 10.92 -8.41
C ALA A 76 -4.84 12.00 -7.85
N VAL A 77 -5.99 11.56 -7.36
CA VAL A 77 -6.93 12.39 -6.62
C VAL A 77 -6.84 11.99 -5.16
N VAL A 78 -6.70 12.99 -4.30
CA VAL A 78 -6.53 12.82 -2.86
C VAL A 78 -7.82 13.25 -2.16
N ALA A 79 -8.34 12.39 -1.29
CA ALA A 79 -9.46 12.71 -0.42
C ALA A 79 -9.09 12.47 1.04
N HIS A 80 -9.67 13.26 1.94
CA HIS A 80 -9.47 13.11 3.38
C HIS A 80 -10.70 12.42 3.99
N ILE A 81 -10.48 11.36 4.77
CA ILE A 81 -11.48 10.76 5.64
C ILE A 81 -10.95 10.87 7.06
N ASN A 82 -11.43 11.90 7.77
CA ASN A 82 -11.00 12.16 9.14
C ASN A 82 -11.83 11.32 10.11
N LYS A 83 -11.26 10.21 10.55
CA LYS A 83 -11.79 9.33 11.59
C LYS A 83 -10.74 9.16 12.68
N GLY A 84 -11.19 9.08 13.92
CA GLY A 84 -10.29 8.83 15.05
C GLY A 84 -9.86 7.37 15.14
N ASP A 85 -8.91 7.09 16.02
CA ASP A 85 -8.42 5.73 16.28
C ASP A 85 -9.57 4.78 16.62
N GLY A 86 -9.55 3.60 16.00
CA GLY A 86 -10.55 2.55 16.20
C GLY A 86 -11.94 2.86 15.61
N GLN A 87 -12.10 3.98 14.90
CA GLN A 87 -13.36 4.29 14.22
C GLN A 87 -13.40 3.66 12.82
N GLU A 88 -14.52 3.03 12.51
CA GLU A 88 -14.75 2.44 11.20
C GLU A 88 -14.92 3.51 10.10
N ILE A 89 -14.25 3.28 8.97
CA ILE A 89 -14.53 3.99 7.71
C ILE A 89 -15.67 3.23 7.02
N SER A 90 -16.84 3.84 7.04
CA SER A 90 -18.04 3.25 6.45
C SER A 90 -18.11 3.47 4.94
N LYS A 91 -18.98 2.70 4.27
CA LYS A 91 -19.30 2.92 2.85
C LYS A 91 -19.71 4.36 2.55
N SER A 92 -20.53 4.99 3.39
CA SER A 92 -20.99 6.38 3.18
C SER A 92 -19.86 7.40 3.31
N ASP A 93 -18.86 7.15 4.15
CA ASP A 93 -17.68 8.00 4.26
C ASP A 93 -16.90 8.00 2.93
N VAL A 94 -16.70 6.81 2.35
CA VAL A 94 -16.00 6.62 1.08
C VAL A 94 -16.80 7.20 -0.09
N GLU A 95 -18.12 6.98 -0.15
CA GLU A 95 -18.99 7.53 -1.21
C GLU A 95 -18.99 9.06 -1.21
N LYS A 96 -19.04 9.67 -0.02
CA LYS A 96 -18.91 11.12 0.13
C LYS A 96 -17.54 11.60 -0.34
N ALA A 97 -16.46 10.99 0.14
CA ALA A 97 -15.09 11.34 -0.25
C ALA A 97 -14.87 11.24 -1.76
N PHE A 98 -15.39 10.17 -2.39
CA PHE A 98 -15.32 9.97 -3.84
C PHE A 98 -16.11 11.04 -4.60
N THR A 99 -17.32 11.36 -4.13
CA THR A 99 -18.19 12.37 -4.77
C THR A 99 -17.61 13.77 -4.67
N ASP A 100 -17.02 14.12 -3.53
CA ASP A 100 -16.41 15.43 -3.29
C ASP A 100 -15.13 15.60 -4.11
N ALA A 101 -14.30 14.54 -4.16
CA ALA A 101 -13.01 14.57 -4.85
C ALA A 101 -13.11 14.41 -6.38
N ARG A 102 -14.22 13.85 -6.89
CA ARG A 102 -14.55 13.70 -8.32
C ARG A 102 -13.40 13.12 -9.17
N PRO A 103 -12.84 11.94 -8.81
CA PRO A 103 -11.77 11.35 -9.60
C PRO A 103 -12.23 11.03 -11.02
N ALA A 104 -11.36 11.28 -12.00
CA ALA A 104 -11.61 10.86 -13.37
C ALA A 104 -11.39 9.35 -13.52
N LYS A 105 -11.87 8.80 -14.64
CA LYS A 105 -11.68 7.38 -14.93
C LYS A 105 -10.19 7.05 -15.00
N ALA A 106 -9.80 6.01 -14.28
CA ALA A 106 -8.43 5.50 -14.17
C ALA A 106 -7.45 6.32 -13.31
N ASP A 107 -7.91 7.40 -12.68
CA ASP A 107 -7.14 8.09 -11.64
C ASP A 107 -6.88 7.16 -10.47
N ALA A 108 -5.71 7.30 -9.84
CA ALA A 108 -5.49 6.73 -8.52
C ALA A 108 -6.30 7.55 -7.50
N PHE A 109 -7.09 6.87 -6.66
CA PHE A 109 -7.85 7.53 -5.59
C PHE A 109 -7.18 7.23 -4.25
N LEU A 110 -6.53 8.23 -3.67
CA LEU A 110 -5.79 8.13 -2.42
C LEU A 110 -6.64 8.67 -1.27
N ILE A 111 -6.79 7.88 -0.21
CA ILE A 111 -7.52 8.27 0.99
C ILE A 111 -6.51 8.55 2.11
N ILE A 112 -6.52 9.79 2.60
CA ILE A 112 -5.74 10.20 3.76
C ILE A 112 -6.61 10.03 5.00
N THR A 113 -6.13 9.22 5.94
CA THR A 113 -6.79 8.92 7.21
C THR A 113 -6.05 9.46 8.43
N GLY A 114 -4.81 9.96 8.26
CA GLY A 114 -3.90 10.31 9.36
C GLY A 114 -3.17 9.11 9.99
N TRP A 115 -3.42 7.89 9.51
CA TRP A 115 -2.81 6.67 10.07
C TRP A 115 -1.31 6.50 9.74
N GLY A 116 -0.84 7.19 8.69
CA GLY A 116 0.54 7.11 8.23
C GLY A 116 1.44 8.26 8.70
N ASP A 117 0.90 9.20 9.50
CA ASP A 117 1.65 10.32 10.08
C ASP A 117 2.51 9.87 11.28
#